data_AF-A0AAV4NDG3-F1
#
_entry.id   AF-A0AAV4NDG3-F1
#
_cell.length_a   1.000
_cell.length_b   1.000
_cell.length_c   1.000
_cell.angle_alpha   90.00
_cell.angle_beta   90.00
_cell.angle_gamma   90.00
#
_symmetry.space_group_name_H-M   'P 1'
#
loop_
_entity.id
_entity.type
_entity.pdbx_description
1 polymer ?
#
loop_
_entity_poly.entity_id
_entity_poly.type
_entity_poly.pdbx_seq_one_letter_code
_entity_poly.pdbx_strand_id
1 'polypeptide(L)' 'MSIIQLTDKVQLFRTSCSGYAEYIPPHGRFRFRELLSRLENQGEQLRTCNSNNSSDSTKLLSDLQNTVHDLVNVVQR' A
#
# COMPACT_ATOMS: atom_id res chain seq x y z
N MET A 1 9.12 -8.45 14.12
CA MET A 1 7.95 -7.60 13.83
C MET A 1 6.87 -8.52 13.28
N SER A 2 5.70 -8.59 13.91
CA SER A 2 4.64 -9.53 13.47
C SER A 2 4.00 -9.03 12.17
N ILE A 3 3.68 -9.93 11.23
CA ILE A 3 2.95 -9.61 9.98
C ILE A 3 1.68 -8.81 10.29
N ILE A 4 1.01 -9.12 11.39
CA ILE A 4 -0.21 -8.44 11.86
C ILE A 4 0.07 -6.94 12.09
N GLN A 5 1.17 -6.60 12.78
CA GLN A 5 1.55 -5.20 13.03
C GLN A 5 1.88 -4.45 11.74
N LEU A 6 2.46 -5.15 10.75
CA LEU A 6 2.74 -4.55 9.45
C LEU A 6 1.45 -4.26 8.70
N THR A 7 0.53 -5.24 8.63
CA THR A 7 -0.78 -5.07 8.00
C THR A 7 -1.58 -3.93 8.64
N ASP A 8 -1.56 -3.81 9.97
CA ASP A 8 -2.22 -2.71 10.68
C ASP A 8 -1.64 -1.34 10.27
N LYS A 9 -0.31 -1.23 10.16
CA LYS A 9 0.33 0.01 9.69
C LYS A 9 -0.01 0.33 8.24
N VAL A 10 -0.06 -0.68 7.37
CA VAL A 10 -0.49 -0.52 5.97
C VAL A 10 -1.93 -0.01 5.90
N GLN A 11 -2.81 -0.57 6.72
CA GLN A 11 -4.22 -0.17 6.78
C GLN A 11 -4.39 1.26 7.29
N LEU A 12 -3.65 1.66 8.34
CA LEU A 12 -3.63 3.04 8.84
C LEU A 12 -3.15 4.04 7.77
N PHE A 13 -2.07 3.68 7.05
CA PHE A 13 -1.55 4.52 5.97
C PHE A 13 -2.57 4.66 4.84
N ARG A 14 -3.17 3.54 4.38
CA ARG A 14 -4.22 3.56 3.35
C ARG A 14 -5.38 4.46 3.74
N THR A 15 -5.91 4.33 4.96
CA THR A 15 -7.05 5.15 5.42
C THR A 15 -6.69 6.64 5.42
N SER A 16 -5.48 6.97 5.86
CA SER A 16 -4.98 8.36 5.85
C SER A 16 -4.87 8.90 4.42
N CYS A 17 -4.27 8.13 3.51
CA CYS A 17 -4.17 8.48 2.10
C CYS A 17 -5.55 8.58 1.43
N SER A 18 -6.51 7.72 1.80
CA SER A 18 -7.88 7.76 1.27
C SER A 18 -8.57 9.10 1.58
N GLY A 19 -8.44 9.60 2.81
CA GLY A 19 -8.89 10.94 3.17
C GLY A 19 -8.12 12.05 2.43
N TYR A 20 -6.83 11.85 2.18
CA TYR A 20 -6.01 12.80 1.41
C TYR A 20 -6.36 12.82 -0.10
N ALA A 21 -6.97 11.76 -0.63
CA ALA A 21 -7.27 11.62 -2.06
C ALA A 21 -8.17 12.71 -2.64
N GLU A 22 -8.87 13.47 -1.79
CA GLU A 22 -9.70 14.62 -2.19
C GLU A 22 -8.89 15.89 -2.46
N TYR A 23 -7.69 15.98 -1.87
CA TYR A 23 -6.77 17.12 -2.01
C TYR A 23 -5.77 16.93 -3.16
N ILE A 24 -5.70 15.73 -3.73
CA ILE A 24 -4.84 15.43 -4.89
C ILE A 24 -5.40 16.11 -6.14
N PRO A 25 -4.56 16.81 -6.94
CA PRO A 25 -4.97 17.42 -8.20
C PRO A 25 -5.66 16.42 -9.15
N PRO A 26 -6.64 16.87 -9.98
CA PRO A 26 -7.41 15.98 -10.85
C PRO A 26 -6.53 15.08 -11.74
N HIS A 27 -5.42 15.61 -12.23
CA HIS A 27 -4.46 14.91 -13.08
C HIS A 27 -3.74 13.75 -12.36
N GLY A 28 -3.54 13.85 -11.04
CA GLY A 28 -2.89 12.81 -10.22
C GLY A 28 -3.87 11.90 -9.50
N ARG A 29 -5.14 12.31 -9.36
CA ARG A 29 -6.13 11.65 -8.49
C ARG A 29 -6.45 10.23 -8.92
N PHE A 30 -6.54 9.99 -10.23
CA PHE A 30 -6.79 8.65 -10.77
C PHE A 30 -5.65 7.68 -10.40
N ARG A 31 -4.41 8.07 -10.70
CA ARG A 31 -3.21 7.28 -10.37
C ARG A 31 -3.09 7.06 -8.86
N PHE A 32 -3.36 8.08 -8.06
CA PHE A 32 -3.33 7.97 -6.60
C PHE A 32 -4.34 6.95 -6.06
N ARG A 33 -5.57 6.96 -6.59
CA ARG A 33 -6.61 5.98 -6.24
C ARG A 33 -6.24 4.58 -6.68
N GLU A 34 -5.66 4.42 -7.88
CA GLU A 34 -5.17 3.13 -8.35
C GLU A 34 -4.10 2.55 -7.40
N LEU A 35 -3.12 3.38 -7.02
CA LEU A 35 -2.08 2.99 -6.07
C LEU A 35 -2.66 2.63 -4.69
N LEU A 36 -3.70 3.34 -4.24
CA LEU A 36 -4.41 3.00 -2.99
C LEU A 36 -5.10 1.63 -3.06
N SER A 37 -5.75 1.30 -4.17
CA SER A 37 -6.34 -0.02 -4.38
C SER A 37 -5.29 -1.12 -4.46
N ARG A 38 -4.13 -0.86 -5.07
CA ARG A 38 -3.00 -1.81 -5.08
C ARG A 38 -2.47 -2.06 -3.68
N LEU A 39 -2.31 -1.01 -2.87
CA LEU A 39 -1.86 -1.10 -1.48
C LEU A 39 -2.83 -1.92 -0.62
N GLU A 40 -4.13 -1.76 -0.83
CA GLU A 40 -5.17 -2.55 -0.15
C GLU A 40 -5.04 -4.05 -0.43
N ASN A 41 -4.95 -4.42 -1.72
CA ASN A 41 -4.79 -5.81 -2.14
C ASN A 41 -3.49 -6.41 -1.59
N GLN A 42 -2.39 -5.66 -1.58
CA GLN A 42 -1.13 -6.10 -0.98
C GLN A 42 -1.25 -6.32 0.55
N GLY A 43 -2.01 -5.46 1.24
CA GLY A 43 -2.31 -5.62 2.66
C GLY A 43 -3.13 -6.87 2.97
N GLU A 44 -4.13 -7.18 2.14
CA GLU A 44 -4.93 -8.41 2.24
C GLU A 44 -4.10 -9.67 1.94
N GLN A 45 -3.24 -9.60 0.91
CA GLN A 45 -2.29 -10.66 0.59
C GLN A 45 -1.30 -10.87 1.73
N LEU A 46 -0.81 -9.81 2.39
CA LEU A 46 0.06 -9.93 3.56
C LEU A 46 -0.62 -10.64 4.73
N ARG A 47 -1.92 -10.37 4.95
CA ARG A 47 -2.71 -11.01 6.00
C ARG A 47 -2.93 -12.50 5.74
N THR A 48 -3.07 -12.88 4.48
CA THR A 48 -3.29 -14.28 4.04
C THR A 48 -2.00 -15.00 3.67
N CYS A 49 -0.87 -14.30 3.65
CA CYS A 49 0.43 -14.84 3.31
C CYS A 49 0.84 -15.92 4.33
N ASN A 50 0.73 -17.17 3.91
CA ASN A 50 1.18 -18.30 4.71
C ASN A 50 2.69 -18.45 4.56
N SER A 51 3.41 -18.64 5.66
CA SER A 51 4.90 -18.63 5.73
C SER A 51 5.60 -19.74 4.92
N ASN A 52 4.86 -20.50 4.10
CA ASN A 52 5.34 -21.65 3.35
C ASN A 52 6.12 -21.28 2.08
N ASN A 53 5.95 -20.05 1.55
CA ASN A 53 6.66 -19.56 0.37
C ASN A 53 7.37 -18.23 0.64
N SER A 54 8.52 -18.29 1.32
CA SER A 54 9.32 -17.11 1.70
C SER A 54 9.70 -16.21 0.50
N SER A 55 9.84 -16.75 -0.71
CA SER A 55 10.12 -15.97 -1.93
C SER A 55 8.96 -15.06 -2.32
N ASP A 56 7.73 -15.55 -2.20
CA ASP A 56 6.52 -14.82 -2.59
C ASP A 56 6.22 -13.74 -1.56
N SER A 57 6.44 -14.03 -0.27
CA SER A 57 6.37 -13.03 0.81
C SER A 57 7.37 -11.89 0.60
N THR A 58 8.60 -12.20 0.15
CA THR A 58 9.64 -11.17 -0.06
C THR A 58 9.31 -10.27 -1.25
N LYS A 59 8.76 -10.84 -2.34
CA LYS A 59 8.25 -10.07 -3.47
C LYS A 59 7.09 -9.16 -3.05
N LEU A 60 6.12 -9.71 -2.33
CA LEU A 60 4.98 -8.94 -1.82
C LEU A 60 5.40 -7.74 -0.95
N LEU A 61 6.39 -7.94 -0.08
CA LEU A 61 6.95 -6.85 0.73
C LEU A 61 7.64 -5.77 -0.13
N SER A 62 8.36 -6.20 -1.17
CA SER A 62 9.02 -5.28 -2.11
C SER A 62 8.00 -4.48 -2.91
N ASP A 63 6.93 -5.13 -3.40
CA ASP A 63 5.85 -4.49 -4.14
C ASP A 63 5.07 -3.50 -3.25
N LEU A 64 4.84 -3.86 -1.99
CA LEU A 64 4.26 -2.97 -0.99
C LEU A 64 5.13 -1.71 -0.80
N GLN A 65 6.44 -1.89 -0.60
CA GLN A 65 7.37 -0.77 -0.44
C GLN A 65 7.35 0.17 -1.66
N ASN A 66 7.39 -0.39 -2.87
CA ASN A 66 7.32 0.39 -4.10
C ASN A 66 6.00 1.17 -4.21
N THR A 67 4.88 0.55 -3.85
CA THR A 67 3.55 1.18 -3.89
C THR A 67 3.45 2.35 -2.90
N VAL A 68 4.00 2.19 -1.70
CA VAL A 68 4.09 3.28 -0.71
C VAL A 68 4.95 4.42 -1.25
N HIS A 69 6.10 4.12 -1.84
CA HIS A 69 6.98 5.13 -2.43
C HIS A 69 6.29 5.90 -3.56
N ASP A 70 5.56 5.20 -4.45
CA ASP A 70 4.79 5.83 -5.51
C ASP A 70 3.66 6.72 -4.98
N LEU A 71 2.96 6.30 -3.92
CA LEU A 71 1.96 7.14 -3.26
C LEU A 71 2.59 8.43 -2.72
N VAL A 72 3.74 8.32 -2.05
CA VAL A 72 4.48 9.49 -1.53
C VAL A 72 4.92 10.40 -2.68
N ASN A 73 5.42 9.86 -3.78
CA ASN A 73 5.81 10.65 -4.96
C ASN A 73 4.63 11.41 -5.57
N VAL A 74 3.43 10.85 -5.55
CA VAL A 74 2.23 11.56 -6.04
C VAL A 74 1.81 12.67 -5.08
N VAL A 75 2.04 12.51 -3.78
CA VAL A 75 1.75 13.54 -2.75
C VAL A 75 2.79 14.66 -2.75
N GLN A 76 4.06 14.35 -3.00
CA GLN A 76 5.17 15.32 -2.98
C GLN A 76 5.29 16.17 -4.26
N ARG A 77 4.51 15.87 -5.30
CA ARG A 77 4.62 16.47 -6.63
C ARG A 77 3.63 17.61 -6.86
#